data_AF-A0A6A6QVZ8-F1
#
_entry.id   AF-A0A6A6QVZ8-F1
#
_cell.length_a   1.000
_cell.length_b   1.000
_cell.length_c   1.000
_cell.angle_alpha   90.00
_cell.angle_beta   90.00
_cell.angle_gamma   90.00
#
_symmetry.space_group_name_H-M   'P 1'
#
loop_
_entity.id
_entity.type
_entity.pdbx_description
1 polymer ?
#
loop_
_entity_poly.entity_id
_entity_poly.type
_entity_poly.pdbx_seq_one_letter_code
_entity_poly.pdbx_strand_id
1 'polypeptide(L)'
;MSVDWWYSAILELAKTAQTSVESSAIFDGSDTSMSGNGAYVAGQGDVVLGGNGLPEIDLPHGSGGGCKPVSLGLTDGTTVSNGDGLSYNPRCLKRDLTTAINQKYANATAVVNQILKPKDVYDFQMTMQGYPGSGNIGVHGGGHYTIKGDPGRDLFVSPGDDVFYLHYGMIDRTWWIWQTLDVRKRTGAQGISGTGTFLDSPPSANTTLDTVIDLGYAAGPQVTMRDLMSTTSGPFCYIYL
;
A
#
# COMPACT_ATOMS: atom_id res chain seq x y z
N MET A 1 31.04 6.83 -4.75
CA MET A 1 29.76 6.08 -4.75
C MET A 1 29.23 6.16 -3.34
N SER A 2 28.26 7.04 -3.10
CA SER A 2 27.83 7.37 -1.73
C SER A 2 26.87 6.32 -1.18
N VAL A 3 26.97 6.13 0.13
CA VAL A 3 26.22 5.18 0.96
C VAL A 3 24.78 5.69 1.21
N ASP A 4 24.38 6.80 0.59
CA ASP A 4 23.08 7.46 0.80
C ASP A 4 21.88 6.71 0.19
N TRP A 5 22.13 5.83 -0.77
CA TRP A 5 21.08 5.08 -1.48
C TRP A 5 20.27 4.13 -0.57
N TRP A 6 20.93 3.53 0.43
CA TRP A 6 20.27 2.59 1.34
C TRP A 6 19.40 3.28 2.39
N TYR A 7 19.65 4.56 2.69
CA TYR A 7 18.92 5.29 3.72
C TYR A 7 17.61 5.92 3.23
N SER A 8 17.37 6.00 1.91
CA SER A 8 16.15 6.57 1.32
C SER A 8 15.26 5.54 0.60
N ALA A 9 15.55 4.24 0.74
CA ALA A 9 14.87 3.16 0.01
C ALA A 9 13.48 2.77 0.55
N ILE A 10 12.93 3.54 1.50
CA ILE A 10 11.56 3.38 1.97
C ILE A 10 10.79 4.56 1.43
N LEU A 11 9.62 4.30 0.83
CA LEU A 11 8.73 5.34 0.32
C LEU A 11 8.37 6.31 1.46
N GLU A 12 9.14 7.39 1.62
CA GLU A 12 8.78 8.51 2.48
C GLU A 12 7.71 9.32 1.74
N LEU A 13 6.48 8.79 1.72
CA LEU A 13 5.28 9.54 1.33
C LEU A 13 5.24 10.86 2.10
N ALA A 14 5.68 10.86 3.37
CA ALA A 14 5.79 12.04 4.20
C ALA A 14 6.73 13.14 3.65
N LYS A 15 7.86 12.75 3.05
CA LYS A 15 8.81 13.68 2.41
C LYS A 15 8.30 14.11 1.05
N THR A 16 7.74 13.17 0.31
CA THR A 16 7.13 13.38 -1.01
C THR A 16 5.93 14.34 -0.94
N ALA A 17 5.19 14.35 0.17
CA ALA A 17 4.09 15.27 0.43
C ALA A 17 4.53 16.74 0.56
N GLN A 18 5.78 17.00 0.97
CA GLN A 18 6.30 18.36 1.14
C GLN A 18 6.69 19.00 -0.19
N THR A 19 7.03 18.18 -1.18
CA THR A 19 7.38 18.63 -2.53
C THR A 19 6.27 18.25 -3.50
N SER A 20 6.53 17.27 -4.36
CA SER A 20 5.60 16.66 -5.29
C SER A 20 6.03 15.22 -5.53
N VAL A 21 5.05 14.36 -5.75
CA VAL A 21 5.23 12.94 -6.06
C VAL A 21 6.06 12.77 -7.33
N GLU A 22 5.84 13.61 -8.33
CA GLU A 22 6.57 13.61 -9.58
C GLU A 22 8.06 13.97 -9.44
N SER A 23 8.44 14.65 -8.34
CA SER A 23 9.84 15.00 -8.05
C SER A 23 10.56 14.00 -7.14
N SER A 24 9.87 12.97 -6.66
CA SER A 24 10.47 11.95 -5.80
C SER A 24 11.44 11.08 -6.59
N ALA A 25 12.57 10.71 -5.99
CA ALA A 25 13.52 9.75 -6.59
C ALA A 25 12.87 8.40 -6.96
N ILE A 26 11.71 8.09 -6.38
CA ILE A 26 10.94 6.87 -6.69
C ILE A 26 10.15 7.02 -7.98
N PHE A 27 9.76 8.23 -8.36
CA PHE A 27 8.84 8.50 -9.46
C PHE A 27 9.33 9.53 -10.50
N ASP A 28 10.56 10.03 -10.37
CA ASP A 28 11.11 11.06 -11.27
C ASP A 28 11.31 10.57 -12.71
N GLY A 29 11.20 9.27 -12.95
CA GLY A 29 11.31 8.65 -14.27
C GLY A 29 12.74 8.48 -14.76
N SER A 30 13.73 8.67 -13.89
CA SER A 30 15.14 8.37 -14.16
C SER A 30 15.40 6.86 -14.24
N ASP A 31 16.60 6.49 -14.71
CA ASP A 31 17.06 5.08 -14.73
C ASP A 31 17.18 4.46 -13.33
N THR A 32 17.04 5.27 -12.29
CA THR A 32 17.16 4.87 -10.89
C THR A 32 15.83 4.93 -10.12
N SER A 33 14.74 5.31 -10.79
CA SER A 33 13.41 5.33 -10.21
C SER A 33 12.65 4.04 -10.50
N MET A 34 11.51 3.85 -9.85
CA MET A 34 10.58 2.76 -10.18
C MET A 34 9.72 3.19 -11.37
N SER A 35 10.33 3.64 -12.47
CA SER A 35 9.68 4.44 -13.51
C SER A 35 9.09 5.76 -12.96
N GLY A 36 8.13 6.38 -13.67
CA GLY A 36 7.54 7.66 -13.24
C GLY A 36 6.05 7.75 -13.55
N ASN A 37 5.56 8.94 -13.91
CA ASN A 37 4.14 9.17 -14.19
C ASN A 37 3.64 8.70 -15.58
N GLY A 38 2.45 8.13 -15.70
CA GLY A 38 1.86 7.75 -16.99
C GLY A 38 1.80 8.89 -18.00
N ALA A 39 1.66 8.55 -19.29
CA ALA A 39 1.38 9.56 -20.30
C ALA A 39 0.13 10.38 -19.92
N TYR A 40 0.18 11.69 -20.10
CA TYR A 40 -0.93 12.57 -19.74
C TYR A 40 -2.20 12.24 -20.54
N VAL A 41 -3.33 12.14 -19.85
CA VAL A 41 -4.66 11.95 -20.45
C VAL A 41 -5.56 13.11 -20.03
N ALA A 42 -6.03 13.90 -21.01
CA ALA A 42 -6.88 15.06 -20.76
C ALA A 42 -8.33 14.67 -20.45
N GLY A 43 -9.04 15.50 -19.69
CA GLY A 43 -10.48 15.37 -19.46
C GLY A 43 -10.87 14.18 -18.56
N GLN A 44 -9.95 13.69 -17.73
CA GLN A 44 -10.25 12.65 -16.76
C GLN A 44 -11.12 13.20 -15.62
N GLY A 45 -12.11 12.42 -15.21
CA GLY A 45 -12.90 12.69 -14.01
C GLY A 45 -12.20 12.21 -12.74
N ASP A 46 -12.80 12.51 -11.60
CA ASP A 46 -12.31 12.03 -10.31
C ASP A 46 -12.49 10.51 -10.18
N VAL A 47 -11.60 9.90 -9.40
CA VAL A 47 -11.78 8.52 -8.96
C VAL A 47 -12.70 8.54 -7.74
N VAL A 48 -13.86 7.91 -7.86
CA VAL A 48 -14.84 7.81 -6.78
C VAL A 48 -14.61 6.52 -6.01
N LEU A 49 -14.21 6.62 -4.75
CA LEU A 49 -14.14 5.46 -3.85
C LEU A 49 -15.40 5.41 -3.00
N GLY A 50 -16.12 4.29 -3.05
CA GLY A 50 -17.37 4.15 -2.32
C GLY A 50 -18.21 3.00 -2.83
N GLY A 51 -19.49 3.01 -2.48
CA GLY A 51 -20.43 1.93 -2.75
C GLY A 51 -20.90 1.23 -1.47
N ASN A 52 -21.82 0.28 -1.61
CA ASN A 52 -22.35 -0.52 -0.50
C ASN A 52 -23.00 0.29 0.66
N GLY A 53 -23.51 1.49 0.37
CA GLY A 53 -24.22 2.33 1.34
C GLY A 53 -23.34 3.26 2.17
N LEU A 54 -22.04 3.37 1.87
CA LEU A 54 -21.13 4.33 2.49
C LEU A 54 -21.00 5.63 1.67
N PRO A 55 -20.71 6.77 2.31
CA PRO A 55 -20.38 8.00 1.60
C PRO A 55 -19.23 7.82 0.62
N GLU A 56 -19.36 8.42 -0.56
CA GLU A 56 -18.32 8.44 -1.58
C GLU A 56 -17.16 9.37 -1.17
N ILE A 57 -15.96 9.02 -1.61
CA ILE A 57 -14.73 9.80 -1.45
C ILE A 57 -14.21 10.10 -2.85
N ASP A 58 -14.30 11.36 -3.24
CA ASP A 58 -13.77 11.84 -4.52
C ASP A 58 -12.26 12.08 -4.41
N LEU A 59 -11.52 11.44 -5.31
CA LEU A 59 -10.09 11.56 -5.42
C LEU A 59 -9.72 12.20 -6.77
N PRO A 60 -9.08 13.39 -6.77
CA PRO A 60 -8.79 14.12 -8.00
C PRO A 60 -7.89 13.32 -8.92
N HIS A 61 -8.04 13.44 -10.23
CA HIS A 61 -7.06 12.91 -11.17
C HIS A 61 -5.70 13.60 -10.99
N GLY A 62 -4.65 12.87 -11.37
CA GLY A 62 -3.27 13.32 -11.32
C GLY A 62 -2.80 13.94 -12.63
N SER A 63 -1.48 13.96 -12.81
CA SER A 63 -0.84 14.53 -14.00
C SER A 63 -0.55 13.50 -15.11
N GLY A 64 -1.10 12.27 -15.02
CA GLY A 64 -0.82 11.14 -15.91
C GLY A 64 -2.09 10.46 -16.44
N GLY A 65 -2.19 9.14 -16.26
CA GLY A 65 -3.35 8.31 -16.63
C GLY A 65 -3.07 7.24 -17.69
N GLY A 66 -2.09 7.48 -18.56
CA GLY A 66 -1.71 6.60 -19.66
C GLY A 66 -0.62 5.58 -19.31
N CYS A 67 -0.21 4.81 -20.32
CA CYS A 67 0.84 3.81 -20.19
C CYS A 67 2.20 4.43 -19.80
N LYS A 68 2.99 3.63 -19.10
CA LYS A 68 4.45 3.74 -19.07
C LYS A 68 5.09 2.68 -19.96
N PRO A 69 6.33 2.89 -20.44
CA PRO A 69 7.10 1.89 -21.16
C PRO A 69 7.65 0.81 -20.20
N VAL A 70 6.78 0.26 -19.35
CA VAL A 70 7.02 -0.94 -18.56
C VAL A 70 6.14 -2.02 -19.16
N SER A 71 6.78 -2.98 -19.83
CA SER A 71 6.07 -4.13 -20.39
C SER A 71 5.81 -5.17 -19.31
N LEU A 72 4.56 -5.30 -18.88
CA LEU A 72 4.07 -6.56 -18.32
C LEU A 72 3.78 -7.50 -19.50
N GLY A 73 4.83 -8.02 -20.15
CA GLY A 73 4.83 -9.06 -21.21
C GLY A 73 3.90 -8.88 -22.44
N LEU A 74 4.47 -8.71 -23.64
CA LEU A 74 3.79 -8.38 -24.91
C LEU A 74 3.59 -9.60 -25.85
N THR A 75 2.47 -9.66 -26.61
CA THR A 75 2.37 -9.54 -28.10
C THR A 75 1.08 -10.19 -28.67
N ASP A 76 0.03 -9.39 -28.94
CA ASP A 76 -0.95 -9.54 -30.06
C ASP A 76 -2.18 -8.58 -30.00
N GLY A 77 -2.23 -7.63 -29.07
CA GLY A 77 -2.89 -6.35 -29.34
C GLY A 77 -4.38 -6.21 -28.99
N THR A 78 -4.87 -6.84 -27.92
CA THR A 78 -6.07 -6.38 -27.20
C THR A 78 -6.06 -6.81 -25.73
N THR A 79 -6.59 -5.98 -24.79
CA THR A 79 -7.75 -6.25 -23.89
C THR A 79 -7.90 -5.30 -22.67
N VAL A 80 -9.17 -5.10 -22.25
CA VAL A 80 -9.69 -4.88 -20.87
C VAL A 80 -11.12 -5.49 -20.90
N SER A 81 -11.62 -6.43 -20.09
CA SER A 81 -11.30 -7.08 -18.80
C SER A 81 -11.22 -8.61 -19.01
N ASN A 82 -10.49 -9.38 -18.16
CA ASN A 82 -10.35 -10.83 -18.36
C ASN A 82 -10.89 -11.69 -17.20
N GLY A 83 -12.06 -12.30 -17.44
CA GLY A 83 -12.53 -13.50 -16.74
C GLY A 83 -12.57 -13.40 -15.22
N ASP A 84 -11.81 -14.26 -14.57
CA ASP A 84 -11.76 -14.51 -13.12
C ASP A 84 -10.70 -13.67 -12.37
N GLY A 85 -10.00 -12.76 -13.06
CA GLY A 85 -8.90 -11.98 -12.48
C GLY A 85 -7.56 -12.71 -12.40
N LEU A 86 -7.51 -14.00 -12.75
CA LEU A 86 -6.28 -14.81 -12.82
C LEU A 86 -5.90 -15.17 -14.26
N SER A 87 -6.82 -14.96 -15.19
CA SER A 87 -6.63 -15.21 -16.62
C SER A 87 -5.63 -14.24 -17.27
N TYR A 88 -4.86 -14.73 -18.24
CA TYR A 88 -3.81 -13.98 -18.94
C TYR A 88 -4.33 -12.70 -19.62
N ASN A 89 -3.91 -11.52 -19.15
CA ASN A 89 -4.38 -10.21 -19.66
C ASN A 89 -3.23 -9.20 -19.75
N PRO A 90 -2.35 -9.34 -20.76
CA PRO A 90 -1.15 -8.51 -20.91
C PRO A 90 -1.53 -7.07 -21.26
N ARG A 91 -0.94 -6.10 -20.55
CA ARG A 91 -1.16 -4.66 -20.76
C ARG A 91 -0.04 -3.84 -20.12
N CYS A 92 0.08 -2.59 -20.51
CA CYS A 92 1.07 -1.69 -19.93
C CYS A 92 0.74 -1.35 -18.47
N LEU A 93 1.78 -1.10 -17.66
CA LEU A 93 1.61 -0.40 -16.39
C LEU A 93 1.12 1.04 -16.67
N LYS A 94 0.10 1.50 -15.93
CA LYS A 94 -0.36 2.90 -15.98
C LYS A 94 -0.21 3.53 -14.61
N ARG A 95 0.12 4.83 -14.59
CA ARG A 95 0.12 5.64 -13.37
C ARG A 95 -0.52 6.98 -13.61
N ASP A 96 -1.13 7.52 -12.58
CA ASP A 96 -1.70 8.86 -12.55
C ASP A 96 -1.29 9.53 -11.24
N LEU A 97 -0.02 9.92 -11.17
CA LEU A 97 0.59 10.44 -9.94
C LEU A 97 -0.19 11.67 -9.46
N THR A 98 -0.64 11.60 -8.21
CA THR A 98 -1.56 12.60 -7.64
C THR A 98 -1.02 13.14 -6.31
N THR A 99 -0.21 14.20 -6.37
CA THR A 99 0.38 14.85 -5.19
C THR A 99 -0.66 15.29 -4.15
N ALA A 100 -1.84 15.75 -4.58
CA ALA A 100 -2.89 16.20 -3.66
C ALA A 100 -3.40 15.08 -2.72
N ILE A 101 -3.45 13.83 -3.20
CA ILE A 101 -3.86 12.68 -2.39
C ILE A 101 -2.80 12.35 -1.34
N ASN A 102 -1.53 12.40 -1.76
CA ASN A 102 -0.40 12.20 -0.87
C ASN A 102 -0.39 13.23 0.27
N GLN A 103 -0.55 14.51 -0.07
CA GLN A 103 -0.64 15.60 0.88
C GLN A 103 -1.81 15.45 1.85
N LYS A 104 -2.94 14.93 1.40
CA LYS A 104 -4.15 14.77 2.22
C LYS A 104 -4.04 13.59 3.20
N TYR A 105 -3.53 12.44 2.76
CA TYR A 105 -3.67 11.19 3.52
C TYR A 105 -2.36 10.57 4.00
N ALA A 106 -1.22 10.92 3.39
CA ALA A 106 0.07 10.26 3.65
C ALA A 106 1.23 11.24 3.97
N ASN A 107 0.89 12.46 4.40
CA ASN A 107 1.89 13.44 4.86
C ASN A 107 2.51 13.03 6.21
N ALA A 108 3.57 13.74 6.63
CA ALA A 108 4.28 13.46 7.88
C ALA A 108 3.35 13.46 9.12
N THR A 109 2.42 14.40 9.20
CA THR A 109 1.43 14.48 10.29
C THR A 109 0.51 13.27 10.31
N ALA A 110 0.10 12.76 9.14
CA ALA A 110 -0.72 11.56 9.02
C ALA A 110 0.04 10.32 9.53
N VAL A 111 1.32 10.16 9.14
CA VAL A 111 2.16 9.06 9.62
C VAL A 111 2.42 9.14 11.13
N VAL A 112 2.73 10.32 11.66
CA VAL A 112 2.91 10.51 13.11
C VAL A 112 1.61 10.22 13.86
N ASN A 113 0.47 10.68 13.34
CA ASN A 113 -0.83 10.39 13.93
C ASN A 113 -1.15 8.90 13.89
N GLN A 114 -0.81 8.19 12.80
CA GLN A 114 -0.95 6.74 12.68
C GLN A 114 -0.16 5.98 13.77
N ILE A 115 0.98 6.51 14.20
CA ILE A 115 1.82 5.87 15.23
C ILE A 115 1.34 6.23 16.64
N LEU A 116 1.00 7.49 16.89
CA LEU A 116 0.82 8.00 18.26
C LEU A 116 -0.64 7.99 18.75
N LYS A 117 -1.62 8.05 17.85
CA LYS A 117 -3.04 8.17 18.24
C LYS A 117 -3.74 6.83 18.50
N PRO A 118 -3.47 5.75 17.72
CA PRO A 118 -4.13 4.48 17.95
C PRO A 118 -3.85 3.88 19.31
N LYS A 119 -4.91 3.49 20.00
CA LYS A 119 -4.85 2.96 21.38
C LYS A 119 -4.50 1.48 21.45
N ASP A 120 -4.94 0.73 20.45
CA ASP A 120 -4.75 -0.71 20.31
C ASP A 120 -4.55 -1.07 18.83
N VAL A 121 -4.34 -2.36 18.54
CA VAL A 121 -4.06 -2.81 17.17
C VAL A 121 -5.27 -2.66 16.25
N TYR A 122 -6.50 -2.76 16.77
CA TYR A 122 -7.70 -2.58 15.96
C TYR A 122 -7.77 -1.14 15.47
N ASP A 123 -7.60 -0.19 16.37
CA ASP A 123 -7.57 1.23 16.00
C ASP A 123 -6.38 1.55 15.08
N PHE A 124 -5.24 0.88 15.28
CA PHE A 124 -4.06 1.06 14.43
C PHE A 124 -4.35 0.61 13.00
N GLN A 125 -4.78 -0.64 12.81
CA GLN A 125 -5.02 -1.19 11.47
C GLN A 125 -6.18 -0.47 10.76
N MET A 126 -7.23 -0.06 11.49
CA MET A 126 -8.36 0.65 10.92
C MET A 126 -8.03 2.10 10.55
N THR A 127 -7.22 2.79 11.36
CA THR A 127 -6.72 4.13 10.99
C THR A 127 -5.81 4.05 9.76
N MET A 128 -4.99 2.99 9.67
CA MET A 128 -4.04 2.81 8.57
C MET A 128 -4.73 2.58 7.23
N GLN A 129 -5.78 1.76 7.23
CA GLN A 129 -6.56 1.37 6.04
C GLN A 129 -7.72 2.33 5.74
N GLY A 130 -8.07 3.19 6.70
CA GLY A 130 -9.23 4.07 6.63
C GLY A 130 -10.48 3.41 7.21
N TYR A 131 -11.06 4.03 8.24
CA TYR A 131 -12.34 3.57 8.78
C TYR A 131 -13.44 3.72 7.72
N PRO A 132 -14.22 2.66 7.43
CA PRO A 132 -15.35 2.76 6.51
C PRO A 132 -16.31 3.89 6.92
N GLY A 133 -16.63 4.78 5.98
CA GLY A 133 -17.50 5.93 6.21
C GLY A 133 -16.85 7.16 6.87
N SER A 134 -15.55 7.10 7.21
CA SER A 134 -14.85 8.26 7.82
C SER A 134 -14.47 9.35 6.81
N GLY A 135 -14.58 9.09 5.51
CA GLY A 135 -14.06 9.98 4.47
C GLY A 135 -12.52 10.02 4.40
N ASN A 136 -11.85 9.12 5.11
CA ASN A 136 -10.39 9.01 5.16
C ASN A 136 -9.96 7.59 4.78
N ILE A 137 -9.01 7.50 3.85
CA ILE A 137 -8.48 6.23 3.31
C ILE A 137 -7.16 5.81 3.98
N GLY A 138 -6.74 6.53 5.02
CA GLY A 138 -5.52 6.24 5.79
C GLY A 138 -4.23 6.38 4.99
N VAL A 139 -3.10 6.11 5.63
CA VAL A 139 -1.78 6.17 4.98
C VAL A 139 -1.58 5.03 3.96
N HIS A 140 -2.29 3.91 4.13
CA HIS A 140 -2.29 2.78 3.19
C HIS A 140 -3.02 3.12 1.90
N GLY A 141 -4.31 3.50 1.99
CA GLY A 141 -5.05 3.95 0.82
C GLY A 141 -4.43 5.20 0.20
N GLY A 142 -3.95 6.14 1.02
CA GLY A 142 -3.24 7.33 0.57
C GLY A 142 -2.01 7.00 -0.28
N GLY A 143 -1.23 5.99 0.09
CA GLY A 143 -0.09 5.50 -0.69
C GLY A 143 -0.49 4.92 -2.04
N HIS A 144 -1.42 3.97 -2.05
CA HIS A 144 -1.94 3.35 -3.29
C HIS A 144 -2.55 4.37 -4.25
N TYR A 145 -3.49 5.17 -3.76
CA TYR A 145 -4.20 6.14 -4.58
C TYR A 145 -3.41 7.42 -4.89
N THR A 146 -2.17 7.55 -4.38
CA THR A 146 -1.21 8.53 -4.91
C THR A 146 -0.67 8.07 -6.27
N ILE A 147 -0.55 6.76 -6.51
CA ILE A 147 0.03 6.13 -7.70
C ILE A 147 -1.04 5.95 -8.79
N LYS A 148 -2.21 5.42 -8.40
CA LYS A 148 -3.37 5.11 -9.26
C LYS A 148 -2.98 4.35 -10.55
N GLY A 149 -3.71 4.60 -11.63
CA GLY A 149 -3.54 3.94 -12.91
C GLY A 149 -3.97 2.48 -12.87
N ASP A 150 -3.12 1.58 -13.35
CA ASP A 150 -3.37 0.15 -13.46
C ASP A 150 -2.03 -0.56 -13.25
N PRO A 151 -1.82 -1.28 -12.14
CA PRO A 151 -2.85 -1.70 -11.18
C PRO A 151 -2.99 -0.82 -9.91
N GLY A 152 -2.37 0.36 -9.81
CA GLY A 152 -2.27 1.10 -8.53
C GLY A 152 -3.60 1.57 -7.89
N ARG A 153 -4.74 1.45 -8.58
CA ARG A 153 -6.10 1.70 -8.01
C ARG A 153 -6.92 0.42 -7.79
N ASP A 154 -6.31 -0.74 -8.00
CA ASP A 154 -6.95 -2.06 -7.87
C ASP A 154 -6.41 -2.77 -6.63
N LEU A 155 -7.30 -3.06 -5.68
CA LEU A 155 -6.93 -3.65 -4.39
C LEU A 155 -6.29 -5.03 -4.51
N PHE A 156 -6.65 -5.82 -5.53
CA PHE A 156 -6.21 -7.21 -5.67
C PHE A 156 -4.91 -7.32 -6.44
N VAL A 157 -4.76 -6.52 -7.50
CA VAL A 157 -3.58 -6.60 -8.39
C VAL A 157 -2.56 -5.49 -8.17
N SER A 158 -2.71 -4.66 -7.13
CA SER A 158 -1.73 -3.63 -6.74
C SER A 158 -0.26 -4.11 -6.67
N PRO A 159 0.08 -5.38 -6.29
CA PRO A 159 1.47 -5.86 -6.37
C PRO A 159 2.08 -5.90 -7.78
N GLY A 160 1.29 -5.71 -8.84
CA GLY A 160 1.78 -5.58 -10.20
C GLY A 160 2.41 -4.22 -10.52
N ASP A 161 2.28 -3.23 -9.62
CA ASP A 161 3.08 -2.01 -9.62
C ASP A 161 4.31 -2.23 -8.73
N ASP A 162 5.52 -2.03 -9.25
CA ASP A 162 6.78 -2.27 -8.53
C ASP A 162 6.95 -1.40 -7.27
N VAL A 163 6.26 -0.25 -7.21
CA VAL A 163 6.27 0.62 -6.02
C VAL A 163 5.49 0.03 -4.85
N PHE A 164 4.65 -0.99 -5.09
CA PHE A 164 3.96 -1.73 -4.03
C PHE A 164 4.91 -2.14 -2.90
N TYR A 165 6.08 -2.69 -3.22
CA TYR A 165 7.02 -3.19 -2.23
C TYR A 165 7.65 -2.06 -1.39
N LEU A 166 7.92 -0.90 -2.01
CA LEU A 166 8.39 0.27 -1.28
C LEU A 166 7.31 0.86 -0.38
N HIS A 167 6.05 0.86 -0.86
CA HIS A 167 4.90 1.30 -0.07
C HIS A 167 4.70 0.40 1.14
N TYR A 168 4.66 -0.93 0.96
CA TYR A 168 4.48 -1.87 2.05
C TYR A 168 5.69 -1.95 2.99
N GLY A 169 6.90 -1.64 2.50
CA GLY A 169 8.05 -1.39 3.38
C GLY A 169 7.83 -0.23 4.36
N MET A 170 7.16 0.85 3.92
CA MET A 170 6.79 1.96 4.82
C MET A 170 5.62 1.61 5.74
N ILE A 171 4.68 0.79 5.27
CA ILE A 171 3.60 0.25 6.12
C ILE A 171 4.18 -0.59 7.25
N ASP A 172 5.07 -1.53 6.94
CA ASP A 172 5.74 -2.36 7.93
C ASP A 172 6.62 -1.52 8.87
N ARG A 173 7.38 -0.54 8.37
CA ARG A 173 8.12 0.40 9.23
C ARG A 173 7.22 1.14 10.20
N THR A 174 6.06 1.62 9.75
CA THR A 174 5.10 2.34 10.59
C THR A 174 4.53 1.43 11.67
N TRP A 175 4.21 0.18 11.32
CA TRP A 175 3.76 -0.84 12.27
C TRP A 175 4.84 -1.24 13.26
N TRP A 176 6.06 -1.48 12.78
CA TRP A 176 7.24 -1.77 13.59
C TRP A 176 7.50 -0.67 14.63
N ILE A 177 7.51 0.61 14.22
CA ILE A 177 7.65 1.73 15.16
C ILE A 177 6.52 1.69 16.19
N TRP A 178 5.27 1.53 15.76
CA TRP A 178 4.14 1.41 16.68
C TRP A 178 4.35 0.25 17.66
N GLN A 179 4.73 -0.95 17.20
CA GLN A 179 4.98 -2.08 18.08
C GLN A 179 6.11 -1.80 19.10
N THR A 180 7.17 -1.11 18.70
CA THR A 180 8.31 -0.81 19.59
C THR A 180 7.95 0.07 20.80
N LEU A 181 6.86 0.82 20.75
CA LEU A 181 6.42 1.66 21.87
C LEU A 181 5.89 0.84 23.07
N ASP A 182 5.46 -0.40 22.86
CA ASP A 182 5.11 -1.37 23.91
C ASP A 182 5.23 -2.80 23.37
N VAL A 183 6.47 -3.26 23.15
CA VAL A 183 6.77 -4.53 22.47
C VAL A 183 5.99 -5.70 23.09
N ARG A 184 5.99 -5.81 24.42
CA ARG A 184 5.36 -6.95 25.11
C ARG A 184 3.87 -7.08 24.80
N LYS A 185 3.13 -5.97 24.75
CA LYS A 185 1.71 -6.00 24.42
C LYS A 185 1.49 -6.10 22.91
N ARG A 186 2.22 -5.31 22.13
CA ARG A 186 1.96 -5.08 20.70
C ARG A 186 2.50 -6.17 19.77
N THR A 187 3.40 -7.03 20.25
CA THR A 187 3.82 -8.26 19.54
C THR A 187 3.20 -9.53 20.14
N GLY A 188 2.44 -9.40 21.23
CA GLY A 188 1.72 -10.49 21.88
C GLY A 188 0.29 -10.65 21.35
N ALA A 189 -0.55 -11.39 22.07
CA ALA A 189 -1.95 -11.62 21.68
C ALA A 189 -2.78 -10.32 21.60
N GLN A 190 -2.42 -9.28 22.36
CA GLN A 190 -3.05 -7.96 22.30
C GLN A 190 -2.66 -7.17 21.04
N GLY A 191 -1.64 -7.62 20.33
CA GLY A 191 -1.22 -7.11 19.03
C GLY A 191 -1.96 -7.73 17.85
N ILE A 192 -3.04 -8.50 18.08
CA ILE A 192 -3.88 -9.07 17.02
C ILE A 192 -5.36 -8.73 17.31
N SER A 193 -6.08 -8.30 16.28
CA SER A 193 -7.53 -8.08 16.32
C SER A 193 -8.15 -8.26 14.94
N GLY A 194 -9.40 -8.71 14.89
CA GLY A 194 -10.14 -8.99 13.65
C GLY A 194 -10.22 -10.48 13.34
N THR A 195 -10.81 -10.78 12.18
CA THR A 195 -11.12 -12.13 11.72
C THR A 195 -10.40 -12.44 10.39
N GLY A 196 -10.57 -13.65 9.88
CA GLY A 196 -9.95 -14.12 8.63
C GLY A 196 -10.65 -13.66 7.35
N THR A 197 -11.68 -12.82 7.43
CA THR A 197 -12.48 -12.36 6.29
C THR A 197 -12.57 -10.84 6.26
N PHE A 198 -12.60 -10.27 5.04
CA PHE A 198 -12.59 -8.83 4.85
C PHE A 198 -13.82 -8.19 5.51
N LEU A 199 -13.57 -7.29 6.48
CA LEU A 199 -14.61 -6.67 7.33
C LEU A 199 -15.55 -7.70 8.00
N ASP A 200 -15.04 -8.90 8.30
CA ASP A 200 -15.81 -10.02 8.85
C ASP A 200 -17.02 -10.42 7.97
N SER A 201 -16.85 -10.31 6.64
CA SER A 201 -17.90 -10.62 5.66
C SER A 201 -17.43 -11.66 4.62
N PRO A 202 -17.99 -12.89 4.64
CA PRO A 202 -18.87 -13.44 5.68
C PRO A 202 -18.15 -13.59 7.03
N PRO A 203 -18.87 -13.75 8.16
CA PRO A 203 -18.23 -13.89 9.46
C PRO A 203 -17.28 -15.08 9.54
N SER A 204 -16.15 -14.91 10.23
CA SER A 204 -15.15 -15.97 10.42
C SER A 204 -14.55 -15.96 11.83
N ALA A 205 -13.68 -16.93 12.12
CA ALA A 205 -13.02 -17.01 13.42
C ALA A 205 -12.05 -15.83 13.61
N ASN A 206 -11.92 -15.39 14.87
CA ASN A 206 -10.90 -14.40 15.23
C ASN A 206 -9.51 -14.93 14.90
N THR A 207 -8.67 -14.05 14.34
CA THR A 207 -7.26 -14.33 14.14
C THR A 207 -6.57 -14.43 15.49
N THR A 208 -5.71 -15.43 15.66
CA THR A 208 -4.91 -15.64 16.86
C THR A 208 -3.44 -15.80 16.51
N LEU A 209 -2.57 -15.88 17.51
CA LEU A 209 -1.14 -16.18 17.29
C LEU A 209 -0.92 -17.54 16.62
N ASP A 210 -1.87 -18.46 16.71
CA ASP A 210 -1.77 -19.81 16.16
C ASP A 210 -2.46 -19.92 14.77
N THR A 211 -3.04 -18.83 14.27
CA THR A 211 -3.57 -18.78 12.90
C THR A 211 -2.42 -18.94 11.90
N VAL A 212 -2.58 -19.89 10.99
CA VAL A 212 -1.61 -20.20 9.92
C VAL A 212 -1.91 -19.34 8.70
N ILE A 213 -0.88 -18.80 8.07
CA ILE A 213 -0.96 -18.07 6.79
C ILE A 213 0.08 -18.63 5.80
N ASP A 214 -0.20 -18.45 4.50
CA ASP A 214 0.70 -18.85 3.42
C ASP A 214 0.64 -17.89 2.23
N LEU A 215 1.69 -17.89 1.41
CA LEU A 215 1.79 -17.11 0.18
C LEU A 215 1.54 -17.99 -1.06
N GLY A 216 0.88 -19.13 -0.89
CA GLY A 216 0.64 -20.12 -1.92
C GLY A 216 1.93 -20.52 -2.64
N TYR A 217 1.94 -20.34 -3.96
CA TYR A 217 3.08 -20.67 -4.82
C TYR A 217 4.11 -19.55 -4.94
N ALA A 218 3.89 -18.38 -4.31
CA ALA A 218 4.80 -17.25 -4.45
C ALA A 218 6.13 -17.49 -3.71
N ALA A 219 6.07 -17.88 -2.42
CA ALA A 219 7.27 -18.10 -1.61
C ALA A 219 6.99 -18.81 -0.28
N GLY A 220 8.00 -19.55 0.20
CA GLY A 220 8.11 -19.99 1.60
C GLY A 220 7.14 -21.10 2.03
N PRO A 221 7.37 -21.71 3.21
CA PRO A 221 6.40 -22.59 3.84
C PRO A 221 5.27 -21.79 4.51
N GLN A 222 4.22 -22.49 4.93
CA GLN A 222 3.21 -21.92 5.82
C GLN A 222 3.84 -21.52 7.16
N VAL A 223 3.37 -20.42 7.74
CA VAL A 223 3.88 -19.84 9.00
C VAL A 223 2.71 -19.46 9.90
N THR A 224 2.95 -19.38 11.21
CA THR A 224 1.93 -18.90 12.15
C THR A 224 2.04 -17.39 12.34
N MET A 225 0.94 -16.73 12.72
CA MET A 225 0.96 -15.31 13.11
C MET A 225 2.03 -15.02 14.18
N ARG A 226 2.24 -15.95 15.12
CA ARG A 226 3.29 -15.86 16.15
C ARG A 226 4.69 -15.67 15.58
N ASP A 227 5.00 -16.34 14.48
CA ASP A 227 6.30 -16.26 13.83
C ASP A 227 6.52 -14.90 13.15
N LEU A 228 5.45 -14.12 12.92
CA LEU A 228 5.45 -12.90 12.13
C LEU A 228 5.34 -11.61 12.95
N MET A 229 5.05 -11.69 14.25
CA MET A 229 4.82 -10.51 15.09
C MET A 229 6.09 -9.71 15.41
N SER A 230 7.28 -10.16 15.00
CA SER A 230 8.55 -9.51 15.29
C SER A 230 9.52 -9.60 14.12
N THR A 231 10.12 -8.48 13.75
CA THR A 231 11.12 -8.38 12.67
C THR A 231 12.46 -9.02 13.02
N THR A 232 12.64 -9.50 14.25
CA THR A 232 13.89 -10.12 14.76
C THR A 232 13.65 -11.49 15.40
N SER A 233 12.51 -12.13 15.11
CA SER A 233 12.19 -13.49 15.52
C SER A 233 11.56 -14.26 14.36
N GLY A 234 11.38 -15.57 14.52
CA GLY A 234 10.83 -16.41 13.46
C GLY A 234 11.71 -16.39 12.21
N PRO A 235 11.14 -16.16 11.01
CA PRO A 235 11.91 -16.08 9.77
C PRO A 235 12.62 -14.72 9.56
N PHE A 236 12.43 -13.75 10.45
CA PHE A 236 12.89 -12.38 10.25
C PHE A 236 14.10 -12.01 11.10
N CYS A 237 15.00 -11.21 10.53
CA CYS A 237 16.15 -10.63 11.22
C CYS A 237 16.53 -9.27 10.59
N TYR A 238 15.63 -8.29 10.69
CA TYR A 238 15.83 -6.94 10.14
C TYR A 238 15.30 -5.84 11.07
N ILE A 239 15.79 -4.62 10.83
CA ILE A 239 15.33 -3.38 11.46
C ILE A 239 15.21 -2.28 10.40
N TYR A 240 14.50 -1.21 10.75
CA TYR A 240 14.40 0.00 9.95
C TYR A 240 15.30 1.10 10.50
N LEU A 241 15.96 1.83 9.59
CA LEU A 241 16.73 3.05 9.89
C LEU A 241 15.95 4.29 9.41
#